data_AF-A0A151RUB4-F1
#
_entry.id   AF-A0A151RUB4-F1
#
_cell.length_a   1.000
_cell.length_b   1.000
_cell.length_c   1.000
_cell.angle_alpha   90.00
_cell.angle_beta   90.00
_cell.angle_gamma   90.00
#
_symmetry.space_group_name_H-M   'P 1'
#
loop_
_entity.id
_entity.type
_entity.pdbx_description
1 polymer ?
#
loop_
_entity_poly.entity_id
_entity_poly.type
_entity_poly.pdbx_seq_one_letter_code
_entity_poly.pdbx_strand_id
1 'polypeptide(L)'
;MAISEAGLLCQNPLGYALGLIKKAKAQMSAEYASSIADLMVLKGRPMYKTRGNYLIGDTTHVGFSDVDFGWGSPIYGGPAGAIPFVSFFGRFTNSEGEDGIVVPILLPHHVMKRFLYELVKIITKDPVEKSCNKLAKRSML
;
A
#
# COMPACT_ATOMS: atom_id res chain seq x y z
N MET A 1 13.38 -0.11 16.37
CA MET A 1 12.22 0.65 15.86
C MET A 1 12.70 1.76 14.92
N ALA A 2 11.93 2.14 13.89
CA ALA A 2 12.12 3.37 13.13
C ALA A 2 10.92 4.28 13.38
N ILE A 3 11.16 5.50 13.86
CA ILE A 3 10.13 6.47 14.25
C ILE A 3 10.48 7.79 13.56
N SER A 4 9.47 8.48 13.04
CA SER A 4 9.62 9.82 12.50
C SER A 4 8.33 10.61 12.73
N GLU A 5 8.48 11.91 12.91
CA GLU A 5 7.35 12.83 13.00
C GLU A 5 6.76 13.07 11.62
N ALA A 6 5.45 13.32 11.55
CA ALA A 6 4.78 13.58 10.28
C ALA A 6 5.38 14.78 9.54
N GLY A 7 5.83 15.81 10.26
CA GLY A 7 6.49 16.98 9.66
C GLY A 7 7.79 16.61 8.94
N LEU A 8 8.62 15.75 9.55
CA LEU A 8 9.87 15.27 8.93
C LEU A 8 9.58 14.42 7.70
N LEU A 9 8.56 13.56 7.73
CA LEU A 9 8.16 12.77 6.55
C LEU A 9 7.73 13.66 5.38
N CYS A 10 7.00 14.75 5.65
CA CYS A 10 6.52 15.67 4.61
C CYS A 10 7.62 16.60 4.05
N GLN A 11 8.62 16.94 4.86
CA GLN A 11 9.70 17.87 4.46
C GLN A 11 10.86 17.18 3.75
N ASN A 12 11.01 15.87 3.92
CA ASN A 12 12.11 15.11 3.32
C ASN A 12 11.67 14.39 2.03
N PRO A 13 12.61 14.06 1.12
CA PRO A 13 12.32 13.26 -0.07
C PRO A 13 11.79 11.86 0.28
N LEU A 14 11.09 11.22 -0.67
CA LEU A 14 10.56 9.86 -0.50
C LEU A 14 11.62 8.83 -0.05
N GLY A 15 12.88 9.02 -0.45
CA GLY A 15 14.01 8.19 -0.03
C GLY A 15 14.23 8.15 1.48
N TYR A 16 13.89 9.22 2.20
CA TYR A 16 13.95 9.27 3.67
C TYR A 16 12.94 8.29 4.29
N ALA A 17 11.68 8.33 3.83
CA ALA A 17 10.64 7.40 4.27
C ALA A 17 11.01 5.95 3.94
N LEU A 18 11.57 5.71 2.74
CA LEU A 18 12.06 4.38 2.35
C LEU A 18 13.18 3.88 3.26
N GLY A 19 14.11 4.76 3.67
CA GLY A 19 15.16 4.43 4.62
C GLY A 19 14.62 3.98 5.98
N LEU A 20 13.59 4.66 6.49
CA LEU A 20 12.90 4.27 7.73
C LEU A 20 12.23 2.90 7.60
N ILE A 21 11.54 2.64 6.49
CA ILE A 21 10.89 1.34 6.23
C ILE A 21 11.93 0.21 6.17
N LYS A 22 13.05 0.42 5.45
CA LYS A 22 14.14 -0.56 5.38
C LYS A 22 14.73 -0.86 6.76
N LYS A 23 14.97 0.19 7.56
CA LYS A 23 15.48 0.05 8.93
C LYS A 23 14.51 -0.71 9.83
N ALA A 24 13.21 -0.43 9.73
CA ALA A 24 12.19 -1.16 10.48
C ALA A 24 12.12 -2.64 10.06
N LYS A 25 12.12 -2.92 8.76
CA LYS A 25 12.09 -4.29 8.23
C LYS A 25 13.33 -5.10 8.65
N ALA A 26 14.51 -4.49 8.65
CA ALA A 26 15.76 -5.15 9.06
C ALA A 26 15.77 -5.56 10.55
N GLN A 27 14.91 -4.99 11.38
CA GLN A 27 14.79 -5.34 12.80
C GLN A 27 13.84 -6.52 13.06
N MET A 28 13.11 -6.97 12.04
CA MET A 28 12.20 -8.12 12.16
C MET A 28 13.00 -9.41 12.00
N SER A 29 13.50 -9.95 13.12
CA SER A 29 14.18 -11.25 13.16
C SER A 29 13.25 -12.38 13.60
N ALA A 30 13.72 -13.63 13.50
CA ALA A 30 12.99 -14.78 14.02
C ALA A 30 12.79 -14.67 15.55
N GLU A 31 13.80 -14.20 16.28
CA GLU A 31 13.73 -13.99 17.73
C GLU A 31 12.70 -12.90 18.08
N TYR A 32 12.62 -11.83 17.29
CA TYR A 32 11.59 -10.80 17.46
C TYR A 32 10.19 -11.40 17.24
N ALA A 33 10.00 -12.21 16.20
CA ALA A 33 8.73 -12.86 15.91
C ALA A 33 8.30 -13.81 17.05
N SER A 34 9.23 -14.64 17.55
CA SER A 34 8.98 -15.53 18.69
C SER A 34 8.63 -14.74 19.96
N SER A 35 9.35 -13.66 20.25
CA SER A 35 9.06 -12.81 21.41
C SER A 35 7.66 -12.18 21.35
N ILE A 36 7.22 -11.76 20.15
CA ILE A 36 5.85 -11.26 19.96
C ILE A 36 4.82 -12.38 20.13
N ALA A 37 5.10 -13.60 19.68
CA ALA A 37 4.23 -14.75 19.88
C ALA A 37 4.06 -15.07 21.38
N ASP A 38 5.16 -15.13 22.14
CA ASP A 38 5.15 -15.33 23.59
C ASP A 38 4.34 -14.22 24.29
N LEU A 39 4.55 -12.96 23.89
CA LEU A 39 3.80 -11.83 24.41
C LEU A 39 2.30 -11.96 24.13
N MET A 40 1.91 -12.44 22.94
CA MET A 40 0.51 -12.66 22.57
C MET A 40 -0.13 -13.82 23.34
N VAL A 41 0.65 -14.83 23.75
CA VAL A 41 0.17 -15.89 24.67
C VAL A 41 -0.08 -15.31 26.07
N LEU A 42 0.86 -14.49 26.57
CA LEU A 42 0.80 -13.96 27.94
C LEU A 42 -0.23 -12.84 28.13
N LYS A 43 -0.43 -11.99 27.12
CA LYS A 43 -1.26 -10.78 27.20
C LYS A 43 -2.47 -10.80 26.27
N GLY A 44 -2.61 -11.86 25.46
CA GLY A 44 -3.57 -11.91 24.37
C GLY A 44 -3.12 -11.09 23.16
N ARG A 45 -3.83 -11.24 22.05
CA ARG A 45 -3.60 -10.45 20.84
C ARG A 45 -4.26 -9.07 20.97
N PRO A 46 -3.50 -7.97 20.90
CA PRO A 46 -4.09 -6.64 20.95
C PRO A 46 -4.95 -6.39 19.70
N MET A 47 -6.08 -5.70 19.88
CA MET A 47 -6.88 -5.20 18.76
C MET A 47 -6.10 -4.13 17.99
N TYR A 48 -6.15 -4.19 16.67
CA TYR A 48 -5.56 -3.17 15.81
C TYR A 48 -6.33 -1.85 15.93
N LYS A 49 -5.62 -0.76 16.18
CA LYS A 49 -6.19 0.59 16.19
C LYS A 49 -6.05 1.21 14.80
N THR A 50 -7.16 1.35 14.09
CA THR A 50 -7.19 1.99 12.76
C THR A 50 -7.13 3.51 12.84
N ARG A 51 -7.61 4.12 13.94
CA ARG A 51 -7.55 5.58 14.11
C ARG A 51 -6.10 6.07 14.14
N GLY A 52 -5.74 6.91 13.17
CA GLY A 52 -4.39 7.49 13.03
C GLY A 52 -3.35 6.54 12.44
N ASN A 53 -3.73 5.33 12.03
CA ASN A 53 -2.84 4.36 11.41
C ASN A 53 -3.33 4.00 10.01
N TYR A 54 -2.39 3.63 9.14
CA TYR A 54 -2.69 3.12 7.80
C TYR A 54 -1.92 1.83 7.60
N LEU A 55 -2.62 0.76 7.23
CA LEU A 55 -2.01 -0.56 7.06
C LEU A 55 -1.74 -0.82 5.59
N ILE A 56 -0.61 -1.48 5.34
CA ILE A 56 -0.19 -1.85 4.00
C ILE A 56 0.16 -3.34 4.04
N GLY A 57 -0.54 -4.12 3.21
CA GLY A 57 -0.24 -5.53 2.95
C GLY A 57 0.36 -5.70 1.56
N ASP A 58 1.28 -6.65 1.41
CA ASP A 58 1.82 -7.03 0.11
C ASP A 58 1.37 -8.45 -0.22
N THR A 59 0.54 -8.59 -1.25
CA THR A 59 0.04 -9.87 -1.75
C THR A 59 0.66 -10.27 -3.07
N THR A 60 1.61 -9.49 -3.59
CA THR A 60 2.26 -9.78 -4.87
C THR A 60 2.99 -11.11 -4.87
N HIS A 61 3.46 -11.58 -3.71
CA HIS A 61 4.18 -12.83 -3.55
C HIS A 61 3.32 -14.01 -3.05
N VAL A 62 2.00 -13.84 -2.92
CA VAL A 62 1.11 -14.91 -2.41
C VAL A 62 0.83 -16.00 -3.44
N GLY A 63 1.07 -15.72 -4.73
CA GLY A 63 0.87 -16.70 -5.82
C GLY A 63 -0.52 -16.69 -6.44
N PHE A 64 -1.32 -15.65 -6.17
CA PHE A 64 -2.67 -15.55 -6.74
C PHE A 64 -2.69 -15.55 -8.27
N SER A 65 -1.67 -14.98 -8.92
CA SER A 65 -1.53 -14.98 -10.39
C SER A 65 -1.26 -16.36 -10.98
N ASP A 66 -0.91 -17.35 -10.16
CA ASP A 66 -0.52 -18.68 -10.61
C ASP A 66 -1.69 -19.70 -10.45
N VAL A 67 -2.85 -19.25 -9.99
CA VAL A 67 -4.05 -20.08 -9.79
C VAL A 67 -4.84 -20.21 -11.08
N ASP A 68 -4.73 -21.35 -11.77
CA ASP A 68 -5.50 -21.66 -12.98
C ASP A 68 -6.39 -22.89 -12.76
N PHE A 69 -7.71 -22.71 -12.94
CA PHE A 69 -8.72 -23.77 -12.85
C PHE A 69 -9.04 -24.43 -14.20
N GLY A 70 -8.29 -24.10 -15.26
CA GLY A 70 -8.58 -24.46 -16.64
C GLY A 70 -9.24 -23.33 -17.45
N TRP A 71 -9.28 -22.12 -16.90
CA TRP A 71 -9.84 -20.92 -17.54
C TRP A 71 -8.78 -19.88 -17.91
N GLY A 72 -7.50 -20.20 -17.65
CA GLY A 72 -6.37 -19.30 -17.85
C GLY A 72 -5.99 -18.56 -16.57
N SER A 73 -4.86 -17.86 -16.63
CA SER A 73 -4.31 -17.10 -15.51
C SER A 73 -5.23 -15.94 -15.09
N PRO A 74 -5.37 -15.68 -13.78
CA PRO A 74 -6.24 -14.63 -13.29
C PRO A 74 -5.62 -13.25 -13.52
N ILE A 75 -6.46 -12.34 -13.98
CA ILE A 75 -6.12 -10.92 -14.21
C ILE A 75 -5.82 -10.20 -12.88
N TYR A 76 -6.47 -10.61 -11.80
CA TYR A 76 -6.33 -10.04 -10.46
C TYR A 76 -6.70 -11.06 -9.40
N GLY A 77 -6.05 -11.01 -8.23
CA GLY A 77 -6.33 -11.92 -7.12
C GLY A 77 -6.28 -11.28 -5.73
N GLY A 78 -6.43 -9.96 -5.63
CA GLY A 78 -6.45 -9.25 -4.35
C GLY A 78 -7.87 -9.05 -3.78
N PRO A 79 -8.02 -8.21 -2.74
CA PRO A 79 -9.32 -7.87 -2.16
C PRO A 79 -10.33 -7.37 -3.21
N ALA A 80 -11.61 -7.70 -3.03
CA ALA A 80 -12.67 -7.30 -3.95
C ALA A 80 -12.81 -5.76 -4.16
N GLY A 81 -12.21 -4.96 -3.29
CA GLY A 81 -12.17 -3.51 -3.42
C GLY A 81 -11.29 -2.85 -2.36
N ALA A 82 -11.31 -1.52 -2.35
CA ALA A 82 -10.56 -0.74 -1.38
C ALA A 82 -11.21 -0.84 0.01
N ILE A 83 -10.37 -1.10 1.03
CA ILE A 83 -10.79 -1.26 2.42
C ILE A 83 -10.40 0.02 3.18
N PRO A 84 -11.24 0.58 4.07
CA PRO A 84 -10.88 1.77 4.83
C PRO A 84 -9.59 1.55 5.63
N PHE A 85 -8.63 2.48 5.49
CA PHE A 85 -7.36 2.48 6.24
C PHE A 85 -6.41 1.29 5.97
N VAL A 86 -6.70 0.47 4.95
CA VAL A 86 -5.87 -0.68 4.58
C VAL A 86 -5.73 -0.74 3.06
N SER A 87 -4.50 -0.88 2.57
CA SER A 87 -4.23 -1.15 1.16
C SER A 87 -3.44 -2.43 1.00
N PHE A 88 -3.72 -3.15 -0.08
CA PHE A 88 -2.96 -4.33 -0.49
C PHE A 88 -2.31 -4.07 -1.85
N PHE A 89 -1.01 -4.37 -1.96
CA PHE A 89 -0.36 -4.51 -3.26
C PHE A 89 -0.78 -5.84 -3.88
N GLY A 90 -1.49 -5.79 -5.00
CA GLY A 90 -1.89 -6.97 -5.76
C GLY A 90 -1.25 -6.98 -7.14
N ARG A 91 -0.84 -8.15 -7.63
CA ARG A 91 -0.52 -8.33 -9.05
C ARG A 91 -1.79 -8.10 -9.88
N PHE A 92 -1.64 -7.42 -11.01
CA PHE A 92 -2.71 -7.13 -11.95
C PHE A 92 -2.16 -7.15 -13.36
N THR A 93 -2.86 -7.78 -14.30
CA THR A 93 -2.54 -7.70 -15.73
C THR A 93 -3.51 -6.74 -16.40
N ASN A 94 -3.03 -5.74 -17.14
CA ASN A 94 -3.90 -4.77 -17.79
C ASN A 94 -4.55 -5.33 -19.07
N SER A 95 -5.44 -4.55 -19.69
CA SER A 95 -6.12 -4.94 -20.95
C SER A 95 -5.18 -5.12 -22.14
N GLU A 96 -3.95 -4.59 -22.06
CA GLU A 96 -2.90 -4.72 -23.08
C GLU A 96 -2.01 -5.95 -22.82
N GLY A 97 -2.28 -6.70 -21.75
CA GLY A 97 -1.50 -7.88 -21.35
C GLY A 97 -0.22 -7.55 -20.57
N GLU A 98 -0.06 -6.30 -20.10
CA GLU A 98 1.10 -5.91 -19.31
C GLU A 98 0.86 -6.15 -17.81
N ASP A 99 1.85 -6.75 -17.15
CA ASP A 99 1.82 -6.98 -15.71
C ASP A 99 2.16 -5.72 -14.92
N GLY A 100 1.43 -5.51 -13.82
CA GLY A 100 1.59 -4.38 -12.94
C GLY A 100 1.16 -4.68 -11.50
N ILE A 101 1.24 -3.64 -10.67
CA ILE A 101 0.79 -3.67 -9.28
C ILE A 101 -0.38 -2.69 -9.15
N VAL A 102 -1.51 -3.21 -8.69
CA VAL A 102 -2.66 -2.38 -8.32
C VAL A 102 -2.69 -2.20 -6.81
N VAL A 103 -3.00 -0.97 -6.38
CA VAL A 103 -3.09 -0.60 -4.97
C VAL A 103 -4.40 0.14 -4.72
N PRO A 104 -5.47 -0.57 -4.31
CA PRO A 104 -6.72 0.07 -3.93
C PRO A 104 -6.53 0.92 -2.66
N ILE A 105 -6.96 2.18 -2.70
CA ILE A 105 -6.86 3.13 -1.59
C ILE A 105 -8.25 3.73 -1.32
N LEU A 106 -8.70 3.64 -0.06
CA LEU A 106 -9.95 4.26 0.38
C LEU A 106 -9.68 5.25 1.52
N LEU A 107 -9.98 6.52 1.26
CA LEU A 107 -9.85 7.63 2.19
C LEU A 107 -11.15 8.44 2.20
N PRO A 108 -11.44 9.21 3.27
CA PRO A 108 -12.57 10.14 3.26
C PRO A 108 -12.54 11.06 2.04
N HIS A 109 -13.71 11.37 1.47
CA HIS A 109 -13.83 12.07 0.19
C HIS A 109 -13.00 13.38 0.13
N HIS A 110 -13.02 14.17 1.19
CA HIS A 110 -12.29 15.44 1.27
C HIS A 110 -10.76 15.24 1.30
N VAL A 111 -10.28 14.08 1.79
CA VAL A 111 -8.84 13.73 1.84
C VAL A 111 -8.39 13.15 0.50
N MET A 112 -9.23 12.38 -0.18
CA MET A 112 -8.88 11.71 -1.44
C MET A 112 -8.39 12.70 -2.51
N LYS A 113 -9.04 13.86 -2.64
CA LYS A 113 -8.61 14.92 -3.58
C LYS A 113 -7.20 15.41 -3.28
N ARG A 114 -6.86 15.64 -2.00
CA ARG A 114 -5.52 16.08 -1.60
C ARG A 114 -4.48 14.99 -1.81
N PHE A 115 -4.83 13.73 -1.49
CA PHE A 115 -3.97 12.58 -1.72
C PHE A 115 -3.58 12.46 -3.20
N LEU A 116 -4.57 12.52 -4.10
CA LEU A 116 -4.32 12.47 -5.55
C LEU A 116 -3.42 13.62 -6.02
N TYR A 117 -3.65 14.83 -5.53
CA TYR A 117 -2.80 15.98 -5.86
C TYR A 117 -1.32 15.75 -5.46
N GLU A 118 -1.06 15.29 -4.23
CA GLU A 118 0.31 15.02 -3.78
C GLU A 118 0.94 13.84 -4.53
N LEU A 119 0.16 12.79 -4.81
CA LEU A 119 0.63 11.64 -5.60
C LEU A 119 1.07 12.09 -7.00
N VAL A 120 0.25 12.91 -7.67
CA VAL A 120 0.58 13.49 -8.98
C VAL A 120 1.85 14.31 -8.90
N LYS A 121 1.99 15.18 -7.89
CA LYS A 121 3.18 15.99 -7.69
C LYS A 121 4.46 15.13 -7.54
N ILE A 122 4.35 13.95 -6.95
CA ILE A 122 5.48 13.02 -6.78
C ILE A 122 5.83 12.30 -8.09
N ILE A 123 4.83 11.84 -8.84
CA ILE A 123 5.05 10.98 -10.03
C ILE A 123 5.29 11.76 -11.32
N THR A 124 4.83 13.01 -11.41
CA THR A 124 4.92 13.81 -12.64
C THR A 124 5.96 14.90 -12.55
N LYS A 125 6.69 15.11 -13.65
CA LYS A 125 7.61 16.26 -13.84
C LYS A 125 6.91 17.51 -14.39
N ASP A 126 5.69 17.35 -14.91
CA ASP A 126 4.86 18.39 -15.55
C ASP A 126 3.87 19.07 -14.57
N PRO A 127 3.27 20.22 -14.91
CA PRO A 127 2.33 20.94 -14.04
C PRO A 127 1.13 20.07 -13.59
N VAL A 128 0.92 20.03 -12.28
CA VAL A 128 0.01 19.12 -11.55
C VAL A 128 -1.45 19.16 -12.06
N GLU A 129 -1.94 20.33 -12.45
CA GLU A 129 -3.33 20.51 -12.92
C GLU A 129 -3.67 19.72 -14.20
N LYS A 130 -2.70 19.56 -15.11
CA LYS A 130 -2.91 18.84 -16.37
C LYS A 130 -2.96 17.32 -16.15
N SER A 131 -2.23 16.84 -15.15
CA SER A 131 -2.10 15.42 -14.80
C SER A 131 -3.24 14.91 -13.92
N CYS A 132 -3.74 15.72 -12.99
CA CYS A 132 -4.94 15.39 -12.20
C CYS A 132 -6.17 15.13 -13.08
N ASN A 133 -6.38 15.93 -14.12
CA ASN A 133 -7.47 15.77 -15.08
C ASN A 133 -7.33 14.51 -15.95
N LYS A 134 -6.10 14.04 -16.20
CA LYS A 134 -5.83 12.82 -16.97
C LYS A 134 -6.04 11.56 -16.14
N LEU A 135 -5.67 11.59 -14.85
CA LEU A 135 -5.87 10.48 -13.90
C LEU A 135 -7.34 10.26 -13.56
N ALA A 136 -8.12 11.33 -13.34
CA ALA A 136 -9.56 11.23 -13.09
C ALA A 136 -10.34 10.61 -14.28
N LYS A 137 -9.83 10.76 -15.50
CA LYS A 137 -10.40 10.12 -16.71
C LYS A 137 -9.99 8.66 -16.88
N ARG A 138 -8.83 8.25 -16.34
CA ARG A 138 -8.36 6.85 -16.37
C ARG A 138 -8.97 5.98 -15.28
N SER A 139 -9.41 6.56 -14.16
CA SER A 139 -10.12 5.84 -13.08
C SER A 139 -11.60 5.55 -13.38
N MET A 140 -12.08 5.85 -14.59
CA MET A 140 -13.45 5.57 -15.06
C MET A 140 -13.50 4.45 -16.13
N LEU A 141 -12.40 3.72 -16.33
CA LEU A 141 -12.31 2.52 -17.16
C LEU A 141 -11.83 1.35 -16.31
#